data_AF-A0A965U190-F1
#
_entry.id   AF-A0A965U190-F1
#
_cell.length_a   1.000
_cell.length_b   1.000
_cell.length_c   1.000
_cell.angle_alpha   90.00
_cell.angle_beta   90.00
_cell.angle_gamma   90.00
#
_symmetry.space_group_name_H-M   'P 1'
#
loop_
_entity.id
_entity.type
_entity.pdbx_description
1 polymer ?
#
loop_
_entity_poly.entity_id
_entity_poly.type
_entity_poly.pdbx_seq_one_letter_code
_entity_poly.pdbx_strand_id
1 'polypeptide(L)'
;MINKDEIKKIVETYGNPVYVFEEEKFLQNYDNLQSAFKNIYPNYGIGYSYKTNYTPYICKIVKELGGFAEIVSDMEYHLAKQLGYENSQIIYNGPWKGEKLEDHILANGMVNIDGIDEAQRIVLLAKQNPERLISIGLRINTDIG
;
A
#
# COMPACT_ATOMS: atom_id res chain seq x y z
N MET A 1 -5.54 6.26 26.43
CA MET A 1 -4.18 5.74 26.71
C MET A 1 -4.34 4.56 27.64
N ILE A 2 -3.80 3.42 27.26
CA ILE A 2 -3.82 2.21 28.09
C ILE A 2 -3.10 2.46 29.43
N ASN A 3 -3.76 2.11 30.54
CA ASN A 3 -3.23 2.25 31.88
C ASN A 3 -2.59 0.95 32.39
N LYS A 4 -1.93 1.01 33.56
CA LYS A 4 -1.17 -0.11 34.12
C LYS A 4 -2.02 -1.37 34.41
N ASP A 5 -3.26 -1.19 34.84
CA ASP A 5 -4.15 -2.31 35.15
C ASP A 5 -4.64 -3.00 33.89
N GLU A 6 -4.90 -2.24 32.81
CA GLU A 6 -5.21 -2.78 31.49
C GLU A 6 -4.04 -3.57 30.90
N ILE A 7 -2.81 -3.06 31.01
CA ILE A 7 -1.60 -3.78 30.58
C ILE A 7 -1.48 -5.12 31.30
N LYS A 8 -1.70 -5.13 32.62
CA LYS A 8 -1.62 -6.36 33.41
C LYS A 8 -2.62 -7.41 32.93
N LYS A 9 -3.89 -7.02 32.71
CA LYS A 9 -4.94 -7.90 32.17
C LYS A 9 -4.60 -8.46 30.79
N ILE A 10 -4.05 -7.63 29.90
CA ILE A 10 -3.64 -8.05 28.56
C ILE A 10 -2.53 -9.11 28.67
N VAL A 11 -1.51 -8.86 29.49
CA VAL A 11 -0.40 -9.81 29.69
C VAL A 11 -0.86 -11.11 30.32
N GLU A 12 -1.78 -11.07 31.28
CA GLU A 12 -2.38 -12.27 31.89
C GLU A 12 -3.21 -13.08 30.88
N THR A 13 -3.87 -12.41 29.93
CA THR A 13 -4.75 -13.05 28.95
C THR A 13 -4.00 -13.61 27.74
N TYR A 14 -3.01 -12.87 27.22
CA TYR A 14 -2.34 -13.17 25.95
C TYR A 14 -0.86 -13.54 26.09
N GLY A 15 -0.28 -13.43 27.29
CA GLY A 15 1.13 -13.67 27.55
C GLY A 15 2.04 -12.48 27.25
N ASN A 16 3.37 -12.68 27.41
CA ASN A 16 4.39 -11.69 27.06
C ASN A 16 5.54 -12.32 26.26
N PRO A 17 6.16 -11.59 25.30
CA PRO A 17 5.83 -10.23 24.88
C PRO A 17 4.54 -10.15 24.04
N VAL A 18 3.85 -9.01 24.09
CA VAL A 18 2.61 -8.74 23.35
C VAL A 18 2.66 -7.36 22.70
N TYR A 19 2.19 -7.26 21.46
CA TYR A 19 1.95 -5.99 20.77
C TYR A 19 0.50 -5.56 20.95
N VAL A 20 0.28 -4.29 21.25
CA VAL A 20 -1.06 -3.71 21.39
C VAL A 20 -1.25 -2.60 20.37
N PHE A 21 -2.33 -2.68 19.61
CA PHE A 21 -2.69 -1.71 18.58
C PHE A 21 -3.83 -0.83 19.07
N GLU A 22 -3.61 0.49 19.17
CA GLU A 22 -4.64 1.48 19.52
C GLU A 22 -5.35 1.97 18.25
N GLU A 23 -6.43 1.30 17.87
CA GLU A 23 -7.18 1.59 16.64
C GLU A 23 -7.70 3.03 16.57
N GLU A 24 -8.29 3.55 17.64
CA GLU A 24 -8.83 4.94 17.66
C GLU A 24 -7.76 5.97 17.33
N LYS A 25 -6.52 5.77 17.81
CA LYS A 25 -5.39 6.67 17.49
C LYS A 25 -4.99 6.52 16.02
N PHE A 26 -5.00 5.31 15.49
CA PHE A 26 -4.72 5.07 14.07
C PHE A 26 -5.74 5.78 13.17
N LEU A 27 -7.03 5.63 13.49
CA LEU A 27 -8.13 6.31 12.78
C LEU A 27 -7.97 7.84 12.85
N GLN A 28 -7.68 8.40 14.02
CA GLN A 28 -7.47 9.84 14.18
C GLN A 28 -6.27 10.35 13.38
N ASN A 29 -5.15 9.60 13.35
CA ASN A 29 -3.98 9.96 12.57
C ASN A 29 -4.28 9.95 11.07
N TYR A 30 -5.02 8.94 10.60
CA TYR A 30 -5.44 8.85 9.21
C TYR A 30 -6.32 10.04 8.82
N ASP A 31 -7.36 10.33 9.62
CA ASP A 31 -8.27 11.45 9.37
C ASP A 31 -7.54 12.81 9.38
N ASN A 32 -6.65 13.03 10.35
CA ASN A 32 -5.86 14.25 10.43
C ASN A 32 -5.04 14.47 9.16
N LEU A 33 -4.34 13.43 8.68
CA LEU A 33 -3.56 13.50 7.44
C LEU A 33 -4.47 13.70 6.21
N GLN A 34 -5.56 12.94 6.14
CA GLN A 34 -6.50 12.99 5.04
C GLN A 34 -7.13 14.37 4.88
N SER A 35 -7.61 14.95 5.98
CA SER A 35 -8.28 16.25 6.04
C SER A 35 -7.32 17.40 5.78
N ALA A 36 -6.11 17.36 6.36
CA ALA A 36 -5.11 18.42 6.15
C ALA A 36 -4.77 18.61 4.66
N PHE A 37 -4.62 17.53 3.91
CA PHE A 37 -4.30 17.60 2.48
C PHE A 37 -5.54 17.79 1.60
N LYS A 38 -6.69 17.14 1.88
CA LYS A 38 -7.91 17.30 1.06
C LYS A 38 -8.44 18.72 1.04
N ASN A 39 -8.23 19.47 2.12
CA ASN A 39 -8.61 20.89 2.20
C ASN A 39 -7.87 21.77 1.18
N ILE A 40 -6.71 21.33 0.69
CA ILE A 40 -5.87 22.05 -0.29
C ILE A 40 -5.94 21.37 -1.66
N TYR A 41 -5.92 20.04 -1.68
CA TYR A 41 -5.91 19.19 -2.87
C TYR A 41 -7.12 18.25 -2.86
N PRO A 42 -8.24 18.62 -3.50
CA PRO A 42 -9.46 17.81 -3.46
C PRO A 42 -9.27 16.37 -3.96
N ASN A 43 -8.34 16.16 -4.90
CA ASN A 43 -7.97 14.85 -5.43
C ASN A 43 -6.76 14.24 -4.70
N TYR A 44 -6.85 14.12 -3.37
CA TYR A 44 -5.81 13.54 -2.53
C TYR A 44 -6.22 12.15 -2.00
N GLY A 45 -5.32 11.18 -2.14
CA GLY A 45 -5.47 9.82 -1.64
C GLY A 45 -4.23 9.39 -0.85
N ILE A 46 -4.44 8.54 0.16
CA ILE A 46 -3.36 8.01 1.00
C ILE A 46 -3.02 6.60 0.50
N GLY A 47 -1.76 6.37 0.15
CA GLY A 47 -1.20 5.02 -0.01
C GLY A 47 -0.58 4.55 1.31
N TYR A 48 -1.09 3.46 1.88
CA TYR A 48 -0.54 2.88 3.10
C TYR A 48 0.53 1.86 2.78
N SER A 49 1.73 2.09 3.33
CA SER A 49 2.91 1.28 3.06
C SER A 49 2.90 -0.03 3.83
N TYR A 50 2.67 -1.14 3.14
CA TYR A 50 2.52 -2.48 3.75
C TYR A 50 3.80 -2.93 4.47
N LYS A 51 4.98 -2.57 3.95
CA LYS A 51 6.27 -2.83 4.60
C LYS A 51 6.41 -2.20 5.99
N THR A 52 5.58 -1.22 6.34
CA THR A 52 5.54 -0.62 7.69
C THR A 52 4.84 -1.56 8.68
N ASN A 53 3.68 -2.09 8.30
CA ASN A 53 2.94 -3.08 9.08
C ASN A 53 1.85 -3.73 8.21
N TYR A 54 2.11 -4.93 7.71
CA TYR A 54 1.19 -5.68 6.85
C TYR A 54 0.18 -6.53 7.64
N THR A 55 -0.05 -6.25 8.93
CA THR A 55 -1.07 -6.96 9.72
C THR A 55 -2.43 -6.82 9.02
N PRO A 56 -3.09 -7.93 8.60
CA PRO A 56 -4.29 -7.86 7.75
C PRO A 56 -5.41 -6.97 8.28
N TYR A 57 -5.57 -6.94 9.61
CA TYR A 57 -6.55 -6.08 10.28
C TYR A 57 -6.29 -4.58 10.02
N ILE A 58 -5.03 -4.13 10.14
CA ILE A 58 -4.65 -2.73 9.93
C ILE A 58 -4.81 -2.36 8.46
N CYS A 59 -4.36 -3.22 7.55
CA CYS A 59 -4.54 -3.03 6.11
C CYS A 59 -6.03 -2.95 5.73
N LYS A 60 -6.89 -3.76 6.37
CA LYS A 60 -8.34 -3.73 6.16
C LYS A 60 -8.96 -2.41 6.62
N ILE A 61 -8.56 -1.87 7.78
CA ILE A 61 -9.01 -0.55 8.24
C ILE A 61 -8.69 0.51 7.17
N VAL A 62 -7.46 0.54 6.66
CA VAL A 62 -7.07 1.50 5.60
C VAL A 62 -7.97 1.37 4.37
N LYS A 63 -8.26 0.14 3.94
CA LYS A 63 -9.15 -0.12 2.81
C LYS A 63 -10.54 0.46 3.04
N GLU A 64 -11.10 0.25 4.23
CA GLU A 64 -12.42 0.72 4.61
C GLU A 64 -12.49 2.26 4.66
N LEU A 65 -11.37 2.91 4.98
CA LEU A 65 -11.20 4.37 4.89
C LEU A 65 -10.95 4.89 3.46
N GLY A 66 -10.94 4.00 2.46
CA GLY A 66 -10.70 4.34 1.05
C GLY A 66 -9.23 4.59 0.69
N GLY A 67 -8.30 4.20 1.56
CA GLY A 67 -6.86 4.29 1.29
C GLY A 67 -6.38 3.20 0.33
N PHE A 68 -5.31 3.50 -0.40
CA PHE A 68 -4.67 2.60 -1.36
C PHE A 68 -3.69 1.67 -0.64
N ALA A 69 -3.54 0.46 -1.17
CA ALA A 69 -2.47 -0.44 -0.75
C ALA A 69 -1.17 -0.06 -1.47
N GLU A 70 -0.18 0.44 -0.74
CA GLU A 70 1.16 0.68 -1.29
C GLU A 70 2.05 -0.52 -0.95
N ILE A 71 2.50 -1.22 -1.99
CA ILE A 71 3.18 -2.50 -1.90
C ILE A 71 4.52 -2.46 -2.62
N VAL A 72 5.45 -3.32 -2.24
CA VAL A 72 6.77 -3.45 -2.85
C VAL A 72 7.10 -4.89 -3.29
N SER A 73 6.17 -5.83 -3.16
CA SER A 73 6.39 -7.24 -3.48
C SER A 73 5.11 -8.00 -3.87
N ASP A 74 5.27 -9.14 -4.55
CA ASP A 74 4.16 -10.04 -4.90
C ASP A 74 3.45 -10.62 -3.67
N MET A 75 4.16 -10.83 -2.56
CA MET A 75 3.56 -11.28 -1.30
C MET A 75 2.55 -10.26 -0.79
N GLU A 76 2.93 -8.98 -0.77
CA GLU A 76 2.03 -7.88 -0.38
C GLU A 76 0.91 -7.67 -1.40
N TYR A 77 1.19 -7.87 -2.69
CA TYR A 77 0.14 -7.89 -3.73
C TYR A 77 -0.93 -8.94 -3.41
N HIS A 78 -0.51 -10.18 -3.12
CA HIS A 78 -1.43 -11.25 -2.76
C HIS A 78 -2.24 -10.92 -1.51
N LEU A 79 -1.60 -10.36 -0.48
CA LEU A 79 -2.31 -9.90 0.72
C LEU A 79 -3.36 -8.82 0.38
N ALA A 80 -2.99 -7.81 -0.41
CA ALA A 80 -3.93 -6.76 -0.81
C ALA A 80 -5.12 -7.35 -1.59
N LYS A 81 -4.87 -8.29 -2.53
CA LYS A 81 -5.94 -8.99 -3.26
C LYS A 81 -6.84 -9.82 -2.33
N GLN A 82 -6.27 -10.52 -1.33
CA GLN A 82 -7.05 -11.28 -0.34
C GLN A 82 -7.92 -10.39 0.54
N LEU A 83 -7.48 -9.17 0.82
CA LEU A 83 -8.26 -8.15 1.53
C LEU A 83 -9.31 -7.47 0.63
N GLY A 84 -9.38 -7.84 -0.65
CA GLY A 84 -10.39 -7.36 -1.59
C GLY A 84 -10.06 -6.02 -2.23
N TYR A 85 -8.78 -5.63 -2.29
CA TYR A 85 -8.37 -4.46 -3.09
C TYR A 85 -8.53 -4.73 -4.58
N GLU A 86 -9.07 -3.76 -5.31
CA GLU A 86 -8.99 -3.75 -6.78
C GLU A 86 -7.59 -3.32 -7.25
N ASN A 87 -7.22 -3.71 -8.48
CA ASN A 87 -5.89 -3.34 -9.02
C ASN A 87 -5.73 -1.82 -9.11
N SER A 88 -6.78 -1.10 -9.46
CA SER A 88 -6.80 0.37 -9.46
C SER A 88 -6.64 1.00 -8.07
N GLN A 89 -6.67 0.20 -6.99
CA GLN A 89 -6.46 0.64 -5.61
C GLN A 89 -5.12 0.18 -5.01
N ILE A 90 -4.25 -0.42 -5.84
CA ILE A 90 -2.93 -0.90 -5.43
C ILE A 90 -1.88 -0.08 -6.17
N ILE A 91 -0.91 0.44 -5.42
CA ILE A 91 0.29 1.13 -5.91
C ILE A 91 1.45 0.15 -5.77
N TYR A 92 1.90 -0.42 -6.88
CA TYR A 92 3.01 -1.36 -6.89
C TYR A 92 4.33 -0.62 -7.14
N ASN A 93 5.13 -0.51 -6.07
CA ASN A 93 6.48 0.04 -6.01
C ASN A 93 7.54 -1.08 -5.90
N GLY A 94 8.79 -0.69 -5.65
CA GLY A 94 9.88 -1.60 -5.34
C GLY A 94 10.81 -1.82 -6.53
N PRO A 95 12.11 -2.04 -6.25
CA PRO A 95 13.14 -2.18 -7.28
C PRO A 95 13.07 -3.52 -8.04
N TRP A 96 12.31 -4.48 -7.50
CA TRP A 96 12.15 -5.80 -8.11
C TRP A 96 10.70 -6.28 -7.99
N LYS A 97 9.93 -6.09 -9.05
CA LYS A 97 8.53 -6.55 -9.12
C LYS A 97 8.47 -7.93 -9.76
N GLY A 98 7.74 -8.83 -9.12
CA GLY A 98 7.69 -10.24 -9.49
C GLY A 98 6.78 -10.54 -10.66
N GLU A 99 6.19 -11.73 -10.66
CA GLU A 99 5.33 -12.26 -11.73
C GLU A 99 3.98 -11.55 -11.79
N LYS A 100 3.60 -10.82 -10.73
CA LYS A 100 2.32 -10.08 -10.70
C LYS A 100 2.35 -8.72 -11.36
N LEU A 101 3.52 -8.29 -11.85
CA LEU A 101 3.67 -7.02 -12.54
C LEU A 101 2.72 -6.90 -13.75
N GLU A 102 2.78 -7.84 -14.69
CA GLU A 102 2.01 -7.78 -15.94
C GLU A 102 0.51 -7.91 -15.67
N ASP A 103 0.12 -8.88 -14.84
CA ASP A 103 -1.28 -9.08 -14.42
C ASP A 103 -1.86 -7.79 -13.84
N HIS A 104 -1.08 -7.12 -12.97
CA HIS A 104 -1.48 -5.88 -12.33
C HIS A 104 -1.61 -4.72 -13.32
N ILE A 105 -0.63 -4.54 -14.21
CA ILE A 105 -0.65 -3.49 -15.25
C ILE A 105 -1.83 -3.68 -16.20
N LEU A 106 -2.04 -4.90 -16.71
CA LEU A 106 -3.11 -5.20 -17.67
C LEU A 106 -4.51 -5.04 -17.04
N ALA A 107 -4.59 -5.07 -15.71
CA ALA A 107 -5.80 -4.80 -14.94
C ALA A 107 -5.94 -3.33 -14.51
N ASN A 108 -5.23 -2.40 -15.17
CA ASN A 108 -5.21 -0.96 -14.88
C ASN A 108 -4.70 -0.62 -13.48
N GLY A 109 -3.75 -1.42 -12.97
CA GLY A 109 -3.02 -1.16 -11.75
C GLY A 109 -2.02 -0.01 -11.87
N MET A 110 -1.65 0.59 -10.74
CA MET A 110 -0.65 1.65 -10.71
C MET A 110 0.73 1.06 -10.43
N VAL A 111 1.65 1.23 -11.37
CA VAL A 111 3.04 0.77 -11.26
C VAL A 111 3.98 1.94 -11.36
N ASN A 112 4.90 2.06 -10.40
CA ASN A 112 6.03 2.98 -10.52
C ASN A 112 7.29 2.21 -10.89
N ILE A 113 7.83 2.48 -12.07
CA ILE A 113 9.04 1.86 -12.59
C ILE A 113 10.24 2.39 -11.81
N ASP A 114 11.08 1.47 -11.33
CA ASP A 114 12.27 1.76 -10.52
C ASP A 114 13.58 1.62 -11.33
N GLY A 115 13.57 0.82 -12.41
CA GLY A 115 14.77 0.50 -13.18
C GLY A 115 14.53 0.24 -14.67
N ILE A 116 15.63 0.25 -15.44
CA ILE A 116 15.60 0.08 -16.90
C ILE A 116 15.13 -1.32 -17.31
N ASP A 117 15.55 -2.37 -16.59
CA ASP A 117 15.15 -3.75 -16.91
C ASP A 117 13.63 -3.93 -16.78
N GLU A 118 13.04 -3.33 -15.74
CA GLU A 118 11.59 -3.27 -15.56
C GLU A 118 10.92 -2.48 -16.69
N ALA A 119 11.48 -1.32 -17.08
CA ALA A 119 10.97 -0.54 -18.20
C ALA A 119 10.96 -1.34 -19.51
N GLN A 120 12.03 -2.08 -19.80
CA GLN A 120 12.12 -2.93 -20.99
C GLN A 120 11.05 -4.03 -20.97
N ARG A 121 10.84 -4.69 -19.82
CA ARG A 121 9.79 -5.68 -19.61
C ARG A 121 8.39 -5.11 -19.89
N ILE A 122 8.11 -3.89 -19.43
CA ILE A 122 6.84 -3.22 -19.68
C ILE A 122 6.69 -2.79 -21.14
N VAL A 123 7.76 -2.35 -21.81
CA VAL A 123 7.73 -2.04 -23.25
C VAL A 123 7.42 -3.30 -24.08
N LEU A 124 7.98 -4.45 -23.71
CA LEU A 124 7.65 -5.74 -24.33
C LEU A 124 6.16 -6.07 -24.13
N LEU A 125 5.65 -5.91 -22.91
CA LEU A 125 4.23 -6.09 -22.59
C LEU A 125 3.33 -5.17 -23.44
N ALA A 126 3.70 -3.89 -23.60
CA ALA A 126 2.96 -2.94 -24.42
C ALA A 126 2.93 -3.34 -25.90
N LYS A 127 4.06 -3.81 -26.45
CA LYS A 127 4.13 -4.31 -27.84
C LYS A 127 3.25 -5.55 -28.06
N GLN A 128 3.10 -6.39 -27.04
CA GLN A 128 2.23 -7.58 -27.08
C GLN A 128 0.74 -7.24 -26.96
N ASN A 129 0.39 -6.04 -26.48
CA ASN A 129 -0.99 -5.60 -26.26
C ASN A 129 -1.22 -4.22 -26.91
N PRO A 130 -1.10 -4.10 -28.25
CA PRO A 130 -1.13 -2.81 -28.96
C PRO A 130 -2.46 -2.06 -28.85
N GLU A 131 -3.54 -2.74 -28.51
CA GLU A 131 -4.87 -2.17 -28.30
C GLU A 131 -5.07 -1.57 -26.89
N ARG A 132 -4.13 -1.80 -25.97
CA ARG A 132 -4.21 -1.34 -24.58
C ARG A 132 -3.35 -0.12 -24.33
N LEU A 133 -3.91 0.86 -23.63
CA LEU A 133 -3.14 1.95 -23.05
C LEU A 133 -2.52 1.48 -21.73
N ILE A 134 -1.19 1.40 -21.67
CA ILE A 134 -0.46 1.05 -20.46
C ILE A 134 0.01 2.35 -19.79
N SER A 135 -0.56 2.64 -18.62
CA SER A 135 -0.17 3.77 -17.77
C SER A 135 0.88 3.33 -16.75
N ILE A 136 1.96 4.11 -16.63
CA ILE A 136 3.04 3.87 -15.68
C ILE A 136 3.46 5.18 -15.01
N GLY A 137 3.97 5.07 -13.79
CA GLY A 137 4.74 6.11 -13.13
C GLY A 137 6.24 5.83 -13.24
N LEU A 138 7.05 6.86 -13.09
CA LEU A 138 8.51 6.74 -13.00
C LEU A 138 8.94 7.18 -11.61
N ARG A 139 9.72 6.35 -10.92
CA ARG A 139 10.32 6.76 -9.65
C ARG A 139 11.51 7.66 -9.95
N ILE A 140 11.40 8.93 -9.55
CA ILE A 140 12.47 9.91 -9.71
C ILE A 140 13.19 10.04 -8.38
N ASN A 141 14.48 9.71 -8.37
CA ASN A 141 15.37 10.11 -7.30
C ASN A 141 15.95 11.48 -7.66
N THR A 142 15.43 12.53 -7.04
CA THR A 142 16.07 13.84 -7.11
C THR A 142 17.16 13.83 -6.04
N ASP A 143 18.42 13.99 -6.47
CA ASP A 143 19.57 14.15 -5.58
C ASP A 143 19.45 15.49 -4.84
N ILE A 144 18.60 15.50 -3.81
CA ILE A 144 18.38 16.60 -2.89
C ILE A 144 18.92 16.18 -1.53
N GLY A 145 20.25 16.12 -1.45
CA GLY A 145 21.03 16.23 -0.21
C GLY A 145 21.00 15.03 0.72
#